data_AF-C6BXF6-F1
#
_entry.id   AF-C6BXF6-F1
#
_cell.length_a   1.000
_cell.length_b   1.000
_cell.length_c   1.000
_cell.angle_alpha   90.00
_cell.angle_beta   90.00
_cell.angle_gamma   90.00
#
_symmetry.space_group_name_H-M   'P 1'
#
loop_
_entity.id
_entity.type
_entity.pdbx_description
1 polymer ?
#
loop_
_entity_poly.entity_id
_entity_poly.type
_entity_poly.pdbx_seq_one_letter_code
_entity_poly.pdbx_strand_id
1 'polypeptide(L)' 'MFGLGITEILLILGIIILIFGAKKLPEVGSGLGRAIQNFKKASSESEEIDVTPSKDKNKDA' A
#
# COMPACT_ATOMS: atom_id res chain seq x y z
N MET A 1 15.91 23.03 -17.02
CA MET A 1 15.47 22.85 -18.43
C MET A 1 14.97 21.42 -18.68
N PHE A 2 14.13 20.85 -17.80
CA PHE A 2 13.57 19.51 -17.95
C PHE A 2 12.17 19.44 -17.32
N GLY A 3 11.32 20.41 -17.66
CA GLY A 3 9.92 20.32 -17.31
C GLY A 3 9.29 19.27 -18.22
N LEU A 4 9.20 18.02 -17.76
CA LEU A 4 8.32 17.05 -18.41
C LEU A 4 6.92 17.64 -18.35
N GLY A 5 6.37 18.01 -19.51
CA GLY A 5 4.99 18.43 -19.59
C GLY A 5 4.07 17.28 -19.24
N ILE A 6 2.81 17.63 -18.99
CA ILE A 6 1.75 16.65 -18.74
C ILE A 6 1.70 15.62 -19.88
N THR A 7 1.85 16.07 -21.13
CA THR A 7 1.84 15.23 -22.33
C THR A 7 2.95 14.17 -22.32
N GLU A 8 4.18 14.56 -21.98
CA GLU A 8 5.32 13.64 -21.92
C GLU A 8 5.16 12.61 -20.80
N ILE A 9 4.63 13.02 -19.65
CA ILE A 9 4.32 12.11 -18.53
C ILE A 9 3.29 11.06 -18.97
N LEU A 10 2.23 11.45 -19.68
CA LEU A 10 1.25 10.51 -20.21
C LEU A 10 1.87 9.56 -21.24
N LEU A 11 2.74 10.04 -22.12
CA LEU A 11 3.43 9.21 -23.11
C LEU A 11 4.28 8.14 -22.43
N ILE A 12 5.10 8.53 -21.45
CA ILE A 12 5.94 7.63 -20.67
C ILE A 12 5.08 6.61 -19.92
N LEU A 13 4.01 7.06 -19.27
CA LEU A 13 3.07 6.19 -18.56
C LEU A 13 2.43 5.17 -19.52
N GLY A 14 2.05 5.59 -20.73
CA GLY A 14 1.54 4.71 -21.78
C GLY A 14 2.55 3.65 -22.19
N ILE A 15 3.83 4.00 -22.37
CA ILE A 15 4.90 3.05 -22.69
C ILE A 15 5.10 2.04 -21.55
N ILE A 16 5.14 2.50 -20.30
CA ILE A 16 5.26 1.62 -19.12
C ILE A 16 4.08 0.65 -19.07
N ILE A 17 2.86 1.13 -19.27
CA ILE A 17 1.66 0.30 -19.32
C ILE A 17 1.69 -0.69 -20.50
N LEU A 18 2.27 -0.33 -21.64
CA LEU A 18 2.37 -1.23 -22.80
C LEU A 18 3.38 -2.36 -22.54
N ILE A 19 4.54 -2.04 -21.96
CA ILE A 19 5.61 -3.02 -21.67
C ILE A 19 5.21 -3.95 -20.53
N PHE A 20 4.79 -3.38 -19.40
CA PHE A 20 4.46 -4.16 -18.21
C PHE A 20 3.01 -4.66 -18.25
N GLY A 21 2.11 -4.00 -18.96
CA GLY A 21 0.67 -4.24 -18.89
C GLY A 21 0.03 -3.46 -17.74
N ALA A 22 -1.17 -2.91 -17.98
CA ALA A 22 -1.95 -2.19 -16.95
C ALA A 22 -2.26 -3.05 -15.72
N LYS A 23 -2.32 -4.37 -15.88
CA LYS A 23 -2.56 -5.34 -14.79
C LYS A 23 -1.35 -5.56 -13.89
N LYS A 24 -0.13 -5.41 -14.40
CA LYS A 24 1.10 -5.68 -13.64
C LYS A 24 1.47 -4.57 -12.66
N LEU A 25 1.19 -3.31 -13.00
CA LEU A 25 1.41 -2.17 -12.11
C LEU A 25 0.69 -2.34 -10.74
N PRO A 26 -0.63 -2.63 -10.70
CA PRO A 26 -1.33 -2.94 -9.45
C PRO A 26 -0.87 -4.24 -8.78
N GLU A 27 -0.48 -5.26 -9.55
CA GLU A 27 -0.02 -6.55 -9.02
C GLU A 27 1.28 -6.38 -8.21
N VAL A 28 2.26 -5.67 -8.78
CA VAL A 28 3.51 -5.32 -8.10
C VAL A 28 3.25 -4.41 -6.91
N GLY A 29 2.41 -3.37 -7.08
CA GLY A 29 2.04 -2.47 -5.99
C GLY A 29 1.35 -3.18 -4.83
N SER A 30 0.50 -4.17 -5.11
CA SER A 30 -0.17 -4.98 -4.09
C SER A 30 0.82 -5.86 -3.32
N GLY A 31 1.80 -6.45 -4.01
CA GLY A 31 2.87 -7.23 -3.38
C GLY A 31 3.73 -6.37 -2.44
N LEU A 32 4.20 -5.22 -2.93
CA LEU A 32 4.96 -4.25 -2.13
C LEU A 32 4.13 -3.69 -0.97
N GLY A 33 2.86 -3.36 -1.21
CA GLY A 33 1.94 -2.85 -0.19
C GLY A 33 1.71 -3.85 0.94
N ARG A 34 1.52 -5.13 0.63
CA ARG A 34 1.41 -6.20 1.65
C ARG A 34 2.72 -6.37 2.43
N ALA A 35 3.87 -6.31 1.75
CA ALA A 35 5.17 -6.39 2.42
C ALA A 35 5.36 -5.22 3.41
N ILE A 36 5.07 -3.99 2.98
CA ILE A 36 5.13 -2.79 3.83
C ILE A 36 4.12 -2.88 4.98
N GLN A 37 2.90 -3.37 4.72
CA GLN A 37 1.87 -3.54 5.76
C GLN A 37 2.30 -4.55 6.83
N ASN A 38 2.84 -5.69 6.43
CA ASN A 38 3.35 -6.70 7.34
C ASN A 38 4.56 -6.19 8.12
N PHE A 39 5.47 -5.47 7.47
CA PHE A 39 6.60 -4.81 8.13
C PHE A 39 6.11 -3.83 9.19
N LYS A 40 5.15 -2.97 8.83
CA LYS A 40 4.55 -2.01 9.78
C LYS A 40 3.92 -2.71 10.98
N LYS A 41 3.17 -3.80 10.76
CA LYS A 41 2.56 -4.59 11.84
C LYS A 41 3.61 -5.20 12.77
N ALA A 42 4.65 -5.82 12.19
CA ALA A 42 5.74 -6.40 12.97
C ALA A 42 6.49 -5.34 13.79
N SER A 43 6.68 -4.14 13.24
CA SER A 43 7.28 -3.02 13.96
C SER A 43 6.36 -2.47 15.06
N SER A 44 5.04 -2.39 14.84
CA SER A 44 4.10 -1.86 15.83
C SER A 44 3.77 -2.85 16.96
N GLU A 45 3.70 -4.14 16.67
CA GLU A 45 3.43 -5.18 17.68
C GLU A 45 4.57 -5.30 18.70
N SER A 46 5.78 -4.85 18.35
CA SER A 46 6.87 -4.72 19.31
C SER A 46 6.69 -3.57 20.31
N GLU A 47 5.77 -2.62 20.07
CA GLU A 47 5.45 -1.51 20.98
C GLU A 47 4.12 -1.72 21.73
N GLU A 48 3.17 -2.46 21.16
CA GLU A 48 1.87 -2.72 21.78
C GLU A 48 1.90 -3.97 22.68
N ILE A 49 2.57 -3.87 23.83
CA ILE A 49 2.09 -4.59 25.02
C ILE A 49 0.82 -3.87 25.48
N ASP A 50 -0.28 -3.99 24.72
CA ASP A 50 -1.57 -3.41 25.10
C ASP A 50 -2.20 -4.31 26.18
N VAL A 51 -1.89 -3.99 27.45
CA VAL A 51 -2.54 -4.60 28.62
C VAL A 51 -3.95 -4.07 28.86
N THR A 52 -4.54 -3.31 27.94
CA THR A 52 -5.91 -2.84 28.10
C THR A 52 -6.89 -3.97 27.76
N PRO A 53 -7.59 -4.58 28.74
CA PRO A 53 -8.55 -5.62 28.44
C PRO A 53 -9.70 -4.92 27.73
N SER A 54 -9.85 -5.21 26.43
CA SER A 54 -10.97 -4.73 25.63
C SER A 54 -12.26 -5.20 26.30
N LYS A 55 -12.87 -4.26 27.02
CA LYS A 55 -14.04 -4.40 27.89
C LYS A 55 -15.10 -5.18 27.13
N ASP A 56 -15.35 -6.39 27.63
CA ASP A 56 -16.44 -7.27 27.29
C ASP A 56 -17.73 -6.43 27.20
N LYS A 57 -18.16 -6.17 25.96
CA LYS A 57 -19.42 -5.47 25.70
C LYS A 57 -20.53 -6.46 26.00
N ASN A 58 -20.85 -6.57 27.28
CA ASN A 58 -22.19 -6.95 27.72
C ASN A 58 -23.16 -5.89 27.17
N LYS A 59 -23.73 -6.18 26.02
CA LYS A 59 -24.91 -5.51 25.51
C LYS A 59 -25.81 -6.58 24.90
N ASP A 60 -27.03 -6.58 25.41
CA ASP A 60 -28.25 -7.10 24.80
C ASP A 60 -28.65 -8.52 25.25
N ALA A 61 -29.06 -8.62 26.53
CA ALA A 61 -30.14 -9.49 26.99
C ALA A 61 -31.04 -8.68 27.94
#